data_AF-A0A7S1M274-F1
#
_entry.id   AF-A0A7S1M274-F1
#
_cell.length_a   1.000
_cell.length_b   1.000
_cell.length_c   1.000
_cell.angle_alpha   90.00
_cell.angle_beta   90.00
_cell.angle_gamma   90.00
#
_symmetry.space_group_name_H-M   'P 1'
#
loop_
_entity.id
_entity.type
_entity.pdbx_description
1 polymer ?
#
loop_
_entity_poly.entity_id
_entity_poly.type
_entity_poly.pdbx_seq_one_letter_code
_entity_poly.pdbx_strand_id
1 'polypeptide(L)'
;DAFGPVAEGFRVIFTGIGDAVMIGLGLKSAPDASPAAAKSLQGEWDSVADKPAAVKLMLKVLRTQHPTLQKRVLAGTDDDVIALAVADALSAALNGALSDDAIVSLGTQYGAGRQVEPRHFDYLLCAALTALQHTVGPDAFALTHENWRVKLTNVCDLLRLGACGTATSGGADAAPQLVGPGVGTAASGVVDSKEAMAALSGRSAFDVARDSWAGVSDQKQLVLRFYAVLLTQHRSLCNSVLKDIDLEDIAPTVVDLVTHLLDGAKPLSHLNALGAEHGKPRLVQLKHLHYALSAALTALGITIGETFPAVSDQWKTVLTCFVDEFAAGAACDAMTSPQEQMSISMAPVQPKEGNAAAANETAAESVREGGGDDAAASPKDRVYSDEECLTLVRECWKTLGEQGKRRDMCDHFFSVLLTQHPTVKRRLFAGLEPDALAPLLEAQLDACIAAASFPALPDVTALAKAHGAGRGPIEMKHYHYFLSAGLAAAAIVVGRKEFAPVAEPWRRVFTHIMQAVMAGAPPVDAGAEQYHQPPAA
;
A
#
# COMPACT_ATOMS: atom_id res chain seq x y z
N ASP A 1 19.45 48.57 7.88
CA ASP A 1 18.31 49.31 7.27
C ASP A 1 17.60 48.57 6.14
N ALA A 2 18.26 47.77 5.30
CA ALA A 2 17.58 46.97 4.26
C ALA A 2 16.91 45.65 4.71
N PHE A 3 17.03 45.27 5.98
CA PHE A 3 16.48 44.00 6.53
C PHE A 3 15.30 44.20 7.51
N GLY A 4 14.96 45.44 7.84
CA GLY A 4 13.83 45.77 8.73
C GLY A 4 12.46 45.26 8.23
N PRO A 5 12.12 45.37 6.93
CA PRO A 5 10.79 44.96 6.45
C PRO A 5 10.58 43.43 6.41
N VAL A 6 11.64 42.64 6.25
CA VAL A 6 11.56 41.16 6.21
C VAL A 6 11.43 40.59 7.62
N ALA A 7 12.14 41.16 8.60
CA ALA A 7 12.00 40.79 10.00
C ALA A 7 10.63 41.21 10.58
N GLU A 8 10.09 42.37 10.17
CA GLU A 8 8.74 42.79 10.56
C GLU A 8 7.64 41.94 9.89
N GLY A 9 7.86 41.48 8.65
CA GLY A 9 6.98 40.53 7.96
C GLY A 9 6.89 39.17 8.68
N PHE A 10 8.01 38.65 9.18
CA PHE A 10 8.01 37.44 10.02
C PHE A 10 7.38 37.69 11.40
N ARG A 11 7.61 38.86 12.00
CA ARG A 11 6.98 39.21 13.28
C ARG A 11 5.46 39.26 13.15
N VAL A 12 4.92 39.90 12.12
CA VAL A 12 3.46 40.00 11.86
C VAL A 12 2.84 38.64 11.55
N ILE A 13 3.55 37.75 10.84
CA ILE A 13 3.09 36.38 10.57
C ILE A 13 3.05 35.55 11.86
N PHE A 14 4.04 35.66 12.75
CA PHE A 14 4.10 34.87 13.98
C PHE A 14 3.30 35.46 15.15
N THR A 15 3.08 36.78 15.23
CA THR A 15 2.14 37.36 16.19
C THR A 15 0.69 37.30 15.72
N GLY A 16 0.44 37.30 14.40
CA GLY A 16 -0.91 37.23 13.82
C GLY A 16 -1.58 35.85 13.96
N ILE A 17 -0.80 34.79 14.14
CA ILE A 17 -1.31 33.44 14.46
C ILE A 17 -1.88 33.38 15.89
N GLY A 18 -1.50 34.33 16.77
CA GLY A 18 -2.00 34.42 18.15
C GLY A 18 -3.46 34.89 18.28
N ASP A 19 -4.00 35.60 17.28
CA ASP A 19 -5.34 36.22 17.38
C ASP A 19 -6.41 35.58 16.46
N ALA A 20 -6.03 34.67 15.55
CA ALA A 20 -6.96 34.01 14.62
C ALA A 20 -7.52 32.66 15.12
N VAL A 21 -7.24 32.25 16.37
CA VAL A 21 -7.55 30.91 16.92
C VAL A 21 -8.89 30.84 17.69
N MET A 22 -9.85 31.75 17.44
CA MET A 22 -11.07 31.82 18.28
C MET A 22 -12.42 31.74 17.55
N ILE A 23 -12.50 31.21 16.32
CA ILE A 23 -13.81 30.96 15.68
C ILE A 23 -13.86 29.57 15.06
N GLY A 24 -14.69 28.72 15.67
CA GLY A 24 -14.80 27.31 15.36
C GLY A 24 -15.55 26.99 14.08
N LEU A 25 -15.09 25.92 13.43
CA LEU A 25 -15.90 25.08 12.57
C LEU A 25 -15.56 23.63 12.93
N GLY A 26 -16.58 22.90 13.39
CA GLY A 26 -16.46 21.52 13.87
C GLY A 26 -16.22 20.53 12.74
N LEU A 27 -14.98 20.46 12.24
CA LEU A 27 -14.49 19.39 11.39
C LEU A 27 -13.79 18.35 12.27
N LYS A 28 -14.21 17.08 12.18
CA LYS A 28 -13.51 15.98 12.86
C LYS A 28 -12.20 15.72 12.12
N SER A 29 -11.09 15.95 12.82
CA SER A 29 -9.72 15.69 12.39
C SER A 29 -9.49 14.23 11.97
N ALA A 30 -8.47 14.01 11.15
CA ALA A 30 -7.94 12.68 10.87
C ALA A 30 -7.59 11.96 12.19
N PRO A 31 -7.68 10.62 12.28
CA PRO A 31 -7.49 9.94 13.55
C PRO A 31 -6.05 10.14 14.04
N ASP A 32 -5.92 11.00 15.04
CA ASP A 32 -4.69 11.18 15.79
C ASP A 32 -4.22 9.84 16.39
N ALA A 33 -2.93 9.77 16.72
CA ALA A 33 -2.44 8.72 17.62
C ALA A 33 -3.36 8.66 18.85
N SER A 34 -3.58 7.46 19.43
CA SER A 34 -4.40 7.36 20.65
C SER A 34 -3.92 8.39 21.68
N PRO A 35 -4.76 8.94 22.56
CA PRO A 35 -4.30 9.95 23.54
C PRO A 35 -3.08 9.48 24.36
N ALA A 36 -2.99 8.17 24.61
CA ALA A 36 -1.81 7.55 25.21
C ALA A 36 -0.56 7.60 24.31
N ALA A 37 -0.69 7.31 23.02
CA ALA A 37 0.38 7.42 22.05
C ALA A 37 0.80 8.89 21.83
N ALA A 38 -0.13 9.84 21.73
CA ALA A 38 0.18 11.26 21.64
C ALA A 38 0.98 11.74 22.87
N LYS A 39 0.56 11.34 24.08
CA LYS A 39 1.30 11.63 25.32
C LYS A 39 2.68 10.98 25.37
N SER A 40 2.81 9.75 24.84
CA SER A 40 4.10 9.06 24.73
C SER A 40 5.05 9.79 23.78
N LEU A 41 4.57 10.18 22.60
CA LEU A 41 5.36 10.93 21.61
C LEU A 41 5.76 12.30 22.14
N GLN A 42 4.85 13.00 22.81
CA GLN A 42 5.16 14.27 23.46
C GLN A 42 6.24 14.08 24.54
N GLY A 43 6.13 13.06 25.40
CA GLY A 43 7.13 12.79 26.43
C GLY A 43 8.51 12.46 25.85
N GLU A 44 8.55 11.69 24.76
CA GLU A 44 9.78 11.38 24.04
C GLU A 44 10.37 12.62 23.37
N TRP A 45 9.55 13.45 22.73
CA TRP A 45 9.97 14.73 22.14
C TRP A 45 10.47 15.72 23.21
N ASP A 46 9.86 15.72 24.39
CA ASP A 46 10.29 16.52 25.53
C ASP A 46 11.59 16.05 26.15
N SER A 47 11.94 14.77 25.99
CA SER A 47 13.24 14.23 26.39
C SER A 47 14.39 14.69 25.48
N VAL A 48 14.09 15.19 24.27
CA VAL A 48 15.10 15.75 23.36
C VAL A 48 15.57 17.10 23.91
N ALA A 49 16.80 17.13 24.43
CA ALA A 49 17.37 18.29 25.11
C ALA A 49 17.53 19.52 24.18
N ASP A 50 17.87 19.30 22.91
CA ASP A 50 18.02 20.34 21.90
C ASP A 50 17.18 19.98 20.66
N LYS A 51 15.90 20.33 20.71
CA LYS A 51 14.95 20.10 19.61
C LYS A 51 15.39 20.79 18.30
N PRO A 52 15.85 22.06 18.30
CA PRO A 52 16.45 22.65 17.10
C PRO A 52 17.60 21.83 16.51
N ALA A 53 18.52 21.28 17.34
CA ALA A 53 19.60 20.43 16.82
C ALA A 53 19.07 19.14 16.16
N ALA A 54 18.01 18.53 16.70
CA ALA A 54 17.35 17.38 16.07
C ALA A 54 16.79 17.73 14.68
N VAL A 55 16.17 18.92 14.55
CA VAL A 55 15.68 19.40 13.26
C VAL A 55 16.83 19.75 12.30
N LYS A 56 17.94 20.33 12.78
CA LYS A 56 19.14 20.53 11.92
C LYS A 56 19.68 19.20 11.40
N LEU A 57 19.67 18.14 12.23
CA LEU A 57 20.02 16.80 11.78
C LEU A 57 19.06 16.29 10.71
N MET A 58 17.75 16.50 10.87
CA MET A 58 16.75 16.21 9.84
C MET A 58 17.05 16.94 8.52
N LEU A 59 17.31 18.25 8.57
CA LEU A 59 17.66 19.04 7.38
C LEU A 59 18.96 18.53 6.73
N LYS A 60 19.96 18.15 7.53
CA LYS A 60 21.20 17.55 7.05
C LYS A 60 20.95 16.21 6.35
N VAL A 61 20.14 15.32 6.93
CA VAL A 61 19.75 14.04 6.32
C VAL A 61 19.02 14.31 5.00
N LEU A 62 18.05 15.23 5.00
CA LEU A 62 17.26 15.60 3.83
C LEU A 62 18.14 16.10 2.68
N ARG A 63 19.11 16.98 2.96
CA ARG A 63 20.06 17.50 1.95
C ARG A 63 21.01 16.42 1.44
N THR A 64 21.46 15.54 2.33
CA THR A 64 22.38 14.45 1.97
C THR A 64 21.69 13.43 1.07
N GLN A 65 20.45 13.08 1.36
CA GLN A 65 19.66 12.11 0.59
C GLN A 65 19.08 12.73 -0.69
N HIS A 66 18.71 14.02 -0.65
CA HIS A 66 18.00 14.72 -1.72
C HIS A 66 18.64 16.08 -2.04
N PRO A 67 19.81 16.13 -2.69
CA PRO A 67 20.53 17.37 -2.99
C PRO A 67 19.76 18.32 -3.93
N THR A 68 18.77 17.82 -4.67
CA THR A 68 17.88 18.63 -5.51
C THR A 68 16.95 19.52 -4.67
N LEU A 69 16.50 19.04 -3.49
CA LEU A 69 15.73 19.86 -2.54
C LEU A 69 16.55 21.03 -1.99
N GLN A 70 17.85 20.80 -1.75
CA GLN A 70 18.75 21.86 -1.30
C GLN A 70 18.80 23.01 -2.30
N LYS A 71 18.90 22.68 -3.60
CA LYS A 71 19.04 23.67 -4.67
C LYS A 71 17.73 24.39 -4.99
N ARG A 72 16.58 23.72 -4.84
CA ARG A 72 15.28 24.26 -5.28
C ARG A 72 14.43 24.84 -4.15
N VAL A 73 14.38 24.16 -2.99
CA VAL A 73 13.43 24.46 -1.90
C VAL A 73 14.12 25.14 -0.71
N LEU A 74 15.34 24.71 -0.41
CA LEU A 74 16.12 25.18 0.75
C LEU A 74 17.26 26.13 0.35
N ALA A 75 17.21 26.70 -0.87
CA ALA A 75 18.22 27.64 -1.32
C ALA A 75 18.08 28.96 -0.56
N GLY A 76 19.18 29.47 -0.01
CA GLY A 76 19.19 30.74 0.73
C GLY A 76 18.47 30.71 2.09
N THR A 77 18.11 29.54 2.60
CA THR A 77 17.51 29.41 3.93
C THR A 77 18.54 29.27 5.02
N ASP A 78 18.34 29.98 6.12
CA ASP A 78 19.08 29.78 7.37
C ASP A 78 18.54 28.56 8.12
N ASP A 79 19.42 27.58 8.35
CA ASP A 79 19.09 26.34 9.06
C ASP A 79 18.66 26.58 10.49
N ASP A 80 19.20 27.61 11.14
CA ASP A 80 18.91 27.89 12.54
C ASP A 80 17.48 28.42 12.69
N VAL A 81 17.06 29.26 11.75
CA VAL A 81 15.70 29.80 11.69
C VAL A 81 14.69 28.70 11.36
N ILE A 82 14.98 27.86 10.37
CA ILE A 82 14.08 26.73 10.03
C ILE A 82 14.02 25.74 11.17
N ALA A 83 15.17 25.41 11.78
CA ALA A 83 15.23 24.42 12.84
C ALA A 83 14.38 24.82 14.03
N LEU A 84 14.44 26.10 14.43
CA LEU A 84 13.62 26.63 15.51
C LEU A 84 12.12 26.57 15.14
N ALA A 85 11.75 27.10 13.98
CA ALA A 85 10.35 27.14 13.55
C ALA A 85 9.71 25.75 13.42
N VAL A 86 10.43 24.78 12.88
CA VAL A 86 9.93 23.40 12.74
C VAL A 86 9.91 22.68 14.08
N ALA A 87 10.88 22.92 14.97
CA ALA A 87 10.85 22.36 16.32
C ALA A 87 9.63 22.86 17.12
N ASP A 88 9.32 24.15 17.00
CA ASP A 88 8.15 24.75 17.64
C ASP A 88 6.85 24.22 17.02
N ALA A 89 6.76 24.15 15.69
CA ALA A 89 5.60 23.61 15.00
C ALA A 89 5.35 22.13 15.34
N LEU A 90 6.41 21.32 15.42
CA LEU A 90 6.29 19.91 15.80
C LEU A 90 5.85 19.77 17.26
N SER A 91 6.36 20.61 18.16
CA SER A 91 5.92 20.65 19.56
C SER A 91 4.44 21.03 19.67
N ALA A 92 3.99 22.01 18.87
CA ALA A 92 2.58 22.41 18.80
C ALA A 92 1.68 21.34 18.16
N ALA A 93 2.17 20.59 17.18
CA ALA A 93 1.43 19.49 16.57
C ALA A 93 1.29 18.28 17.51
N LEU A 94 2.29 18.03 18.36
CA LEU A 94 2.29 16.92 19.32
C LEU A 94 1.44 17.22 20.57
N ASN A 95 1.41 18.47 21.03
CA ASN A 95 0.57 18.88 22.15
C ASN A 95 -0.87 19.24 21.74
N GLY A 96 -1.19 19.20 20.44
CA GLY A 96 -2.51 19.49 19.89
C GLY A 96 -2.85 20.99 19.80
N ALA A 97 -1.88 21.88 20.00
CA ALA A 97 -2.06 23.32 19.83
C ALA A 97 -2.12 23.75 18.34
N LEU A 98 -1.53 22.96 17.44
CA LEU A 98 -1.62 23.18 16.00
C LEU A 98 -2.78 22.38 15.43
N SER A 99 -3.81 23.07 14.92
CA SER A 99 -4.96 22.42 14.27
C SER A 99 -4.59 21.87 12.89
N ASP A 100 -5.35 20.87 12.42
CA ASP A 100 -5.17 20.30 11.08
C ASP A 100 -5.25 21.38 9.99
N ASP A 101 -6.20 22.32 10.11
CA ASP A 101 -6.35 23.45 9.18
C ASP A 101 -5.13 24.38 9.16
N ALA A 102 -4.47 24.57 10.31
CA ALA A 102 -3.23 25.34 10.37
C ALA A 102 -2.10 24.60 9.64
N ILE A 103 -2.02 23.27 9.76
CA ILE A 103 -1.05 22.45 9.04
C ILE A 103 -1.32 22.49 7.53
N VAL A 104 -2.59 22.40 7.12
CA VAL A 104 -2.99 22.55 5.71
C VAL A 104 -2.62 23.94 5.19
N SER A 105 -2.90 25.00 5.95
CA SER A 105 -2.53 26.37 5.58
C SER A 105 -1.02 26.56 5.42
N LEU A 106 -0.22 25.95 6.30
CA LEU A 106 1.25 25.89 6.13
C LEU A 106 1.61 25.20 4.81
N GLY A 107 1.00 24.05 4.52
CA GLY A 107 1.17 23.33 3.26
C GLY A 107 0.89 24.21 2.03
N THR A 108 -0.21 24.95 2.05
CA THR A 108 -0.61 25.92 1.01
C THR A 108 0.45 27.00 0.81
N GLN A 109 0.92 27.63 1.90
CA GLN A 109 1.94 28.68 1.84
C GLN A 109 3.26 28.19 1.24
N TYR A 110 3.73 27.01 1.66
CA TYR A 110 4.98 26.44 1.17
C TYR A 110 4.86 25.86 -0.25
N GLY A 111 3.70 25.29 -0.60
CA GLY A 111 3.39 24.79 -1.93
C GLY A 111 3.43 25.91 -2.99
N ALA A 112 2.72 27.01 -2.73
CA ALA A 112 2.61 28.14 -3.65
C ALA A 112 3.94 28.91 -3.83
N GLY A 113 4.77 29.01 -2.77
CA GLY A 113 5.95 29.87 -2.77
C GLY A 113 7.26 29.22 -3.21
N ARG A 114 7.42 27.89 -3.07
CA ARG A 114 8.76 27.25 -3.10
C ARG A 114 8.90 26.04 -4.01
N GLN A 115 7.98 25.85 -4.96
CA GLN A 115 7.97 24.67 -5.85
C GLN A 115 8.02 23.34 -5.05
N VAL A 116 7.33 23.30 -3.92
CA VAL A 116 7.27 22.10 -3.07
C VAL A 116 6.25 21.14 -3.66
N GLU A 117 6.74 20.08 -4.30
CA GLU A 117 5.93 19.01 -4.84
C GLU A 117 5.49 18.01 -3.74
N PRO A 118 4.34 17.33 -3.90
CA PRO A 118 3.81 16.35 -2.94
C PRO A 118 4.80 15.28 -2.47
N ARG A 119 5.70 14.83 -3.37
CA ARG A 119 6.75 13.84 -3.08
C ARG A 119 7.83 14.34 -2.13
N HIS A 120 8.00 15.66 -2.01
CA HIS A 120 8.99 16.24 -1.11
C HIS A 120 8.63 16.01 0.37
N PHE A 121 7.34 15.83 0.67
CA PHE A 121 6.88 15.49 2.02
C PHE A 121 7.24 14.04 2.41
N ASP A 122 7.35 13.11 1.45
CA ASP A 122 7.85 11.76 1.74
C ASP A 122 9.33 11.78 2.11
N TYR A 123 10.12 12.59 1.42
CA TYR A 123 11.54 12.81 1.75
C TYR A 123 11.69 13.45 3.13
N LEU A 124 10.83 14.42 3.46
CA LEU A 124 10.79 15.05 4.78
C LEU A 124 10.45 14.02 5.86
N LEU A 125 9.45 13.17 5.64
CA LEU A 125 9.06 12.09 6.56
C LEU A 125 10.23 11.14 6.85
N CYS A 126 10.91 10.66 5.80
CA CYS A 126 12.06 9.77 5.95
C CYS A 126 13.22 10.45 6.71
N ALA A 127 13.51 11.72 6.41
CA ALA A 127 14.55 12.47 7.10
C ALA A 127 14.19 12.71 8.57
N ALA A 128 12.92 12.99 8.87
CA ALA A 128 12.44 13.22 10.23
C ALA A 128 12.55 11.96 11.09
N LEU A 129 12.10 10.81 10.58
CA LEU A 129 12.22 9.52 11.28
C LEU A 129 13.69 9.15 11.52
N THR A 130 14.56 9.39 10.53
CA THR A 130 16.01 9.14 10.67
C THR A 130 16.63 10.03 11.75
N ALA A 131 16.29 11.32 11.75
CA ALA A 131 16.81 12.26 12.74
C ALA A 131 16.33 11.90 14.16
N LEU A 132 15.05 11.57 14.32
CA LEU A 132 14.48 11.15 15.60
C LEU A 132 15.14 9.88 16.13
N GLN A 133 15.38 8.89 15.28
CA GLN A 133 16.12 7.68 15.65
C GLN A 133 17.51 8.00 16.21
N HIS A 134 18.20 8.96 15.61
CA HIS A 134 19.51 9.40 16.07
C HIS A 134 19.46 10.24 17.35
N THR A 135 18.45 11.09 17.52
CA THR A 135 18.38 12.02 18.66
C THR A 135 17.79 11.40 19.91
N VAL A 136 16.78 10.54 19.76
CA VAL A 136 16.20 9.81 20.90
C VAL A 136 17.03 8.59 21.25
N GLY A 137 17.71 8.01 20.26
CA GLY A 137 18.46 6.77 20.38
C GLY A 137 17.67 5.57 19.84
N PRO A 138 18.35 4.60 19.22
CA PRO A 138 17.71 3.54 18.44
C PRO A 138 16.79 2.64 19.28
N ASP A 139 17.17 2.33 20.53
CA ASP A 139 16.41 1.41 21.40
C ASP A 139 15.10 2.05 21.90
N ALA A 140 15.17 3.31 22.32
CA ALA A 140 13.99 4.07 22.75
C ALA A 140 13.06 4.35 21.57
N PHE A 141 13.61 4.76 20.44
CA PHE A 141 12.84 5.02 19.23
C PHE A 141 12.19 3.76 18.64
N ALA A 142 12.80 2.58 18.76
CA ALA A 142 12.21 1.33 18.26
C ALA A 142 10.84 1.01 18.90
N LEU A 143 10.65 1.40 20.17
CA LEU A 143 9.40 1.18 20.91
C LEU A 143 8.27 2.11 20.44
N THR A 144 8.61 3.28 19.91
CA THR A 144 7.67 4.34 19.51
C THR A 144 7.68 4.62 18.02
N HIS A 145 8.52 3.92 17.24
CA HIS A 145 8.73 4.15 15.82
C HIS A 145 7.43 4.17 15.03
N GLU A 146 6.53 3.22 15.26
CA GLU A 146 5.25 3.18 14.53
C GLU A 146 4.34 4.36 14.91
N ASN A 147 4.37 4.80 16.17
CA ASN A 147 3.60 5.98 16.60
C ASN A 147 4.15 7.26 15.94
N TRP A 148 5.48 7.41 15.88
CA TRP A 148 6.13 8.51 15.17
C TRP A 148 5.82 8.48 13.68
N ARG A 149 5.93 7.31 13.06
CA ARG A 149 5.61 7.11 11.65
C ARG A 149 4.19 7.54 11.35
N VAL A 150 3.21 7.09 12.13
CA VAL A 150 1.80 7.48 11.96
C VAL A 150 1.59 8.98 12.13
N LYS A 151 2.11 9.58 13.22
CA LYS A 151 1.91 11.01 13.49
C LYS A 151 2.56 11.89 12.43
N LEU A 152 3.81 11.60 12.04
CA LEU A 152 4.51 12.36 11.02
C LEU A 152 3.92 12.13 9.62
N THR A 153 3.41 10.94 9.31
CA THR A 153 2.67 10.70 8.07
C THR A 153 1.43 11.58 8.01
N ASN A 154 0.63 11.62 9.08
CA ASN A 154 -0.55 12.49 9.14
C ASN A 154 -0.18 13.97 8.93
N VAL A 155 0.89 14.45 9.59
CA VAL A 155 1.37 15.84 9.39
C VAL A 155 1.79 16.07 7.94
N CYS A 156 2.53 15.13 7.34
CA CYS A 156 2.97 15.23 5.94
C CYS A 156 1.79 15.18 4.96
N ASP A 157 0.76 14.38 5.23
CA ASP A 157 -0.46 14.30 4.41
C ASP A 157 -1.27 15.60 4.46
N LEU A 158 -1.38 16.22 5.63
CA LEU A 158 -2.02 17.54 5.78
C LEU A 158 -1.24 18.64 5.05
N LEU A 159 0.09 18.65 5.18
CA LEU A 159 0.94 19.58 4.42
C LEU A 159 0.80 19.37 2.91
N ARG A 160 0.75 18.11 2.48
CA ARG A 160 0.54 17.73 1.08
C ARG A 160 -0.83 18.20 0.58
N LEU A 161 -1.88 18.01 1.36
CA LEU A 161 -3.23 18.47 1.04
C LEU A 161 -3.24 19.98 0.76
N GLY A 162 -2.61 20.77 1.63
CA GLY A 162 -2.44 22.21 1.42
C GLY A 162 -1.65 22.55 0.17
N ALA A 163 -0.50 21.91 -0.04
CA ALA A 163 0.34 22.15 -1.20
C ALA A 163 -0.38 21.82 -2.52
N CYS A 164 -1.14 20.71 -2.57
CA CYS A 164 -1.94 20.31 -3.73
C CYS A 164 -3.11 21.26 -4.00
N GLY A 165 -3.77 21.77 -2.96
CA GLY A 165 -4.93 22.66 -3.09
C GLY A 165 -4.65 23.97 -3.84
N THR A 166 -3.38 24.40 -3.85
CA THR A 166 -2.94 25.59 -4.61
C THR A 166 -2.83 25.36 -6.12
N ALA A 167 -2.67 24.11 -6.57
CA ALA A 167 -2.54 23.80 -7.99
C ALA A 167 -3.89 23.91 -8.73
N THR A 168 -5.01 23.77 -8.03
CA THR A 168 -6.37 23.81 -8.59
C THR A 168 -7.05 25.18 -8.50
N SER A 169 -6.54 26.11 -7.69
CA SER A 169 -7.16 27.44 -7.47
C SER A 169 -6.39 28.60 -8.10
N GLY A 170 -5.27 28.36 -8.78
CA GLY A 170 -4.44 29.37 -9.46
C GLY A 170 -5.04 29.97 -10.74
N GLY A 171 -6.37 30.07 -10.82
CA GLY A 171 -7.12 30.60 -11.97
C GLY A 171 -8.09 31.72 -11.60
N ALA A 172 -7.79 32.55 -10.60
CA ALA A 172 -8.38 33.90 -10.46
C ALA A 172 -7.66 34.68 -9.34
N ASP A 173 -6.97 35.75 -9.73
CA ASP A 173 -6.65 36.95 -8.95
C ASP A 173 -6.16 36.80 -7.49
N ALA A 174 -4.85 36.65 -7.32
CA ALA A 174 -4.09 37.36 -6.28
C ALA A 174 -2.57 37.22 -6.50
N ALA A 175 -2.00 38.04 -7.37
CA ALA A 175 -0.56 38.35 -7.34
C ALA A 175 -0.39 39.88 -7.23
N PRO A 176 0.48 40.39 -6.35
CA PRO A 176 0.82 41.80 -6.36
C PRO A 176 1.62 42.11 -7.64
N GLN A 177 1.06 42.98 -8.48
CA GLN A 177 1.64 43.41 -9.75
C GLN A 177 3.03 44.06 -9.54
N LEU A 178 4.05 43.46 -10.14
CA LEU A 178 5.27 44.17 -10.56
C LEU A 178 5.30 44.14 -12.09
N VAL A 179 5.10 45.33 -12.67
CA VAL A 179 4.95 45.60 -14.10
C VAL A 179 6.31 45.48 -14.81
N GLY A 180 6.33 44.76 -15.95
CA GLY A 180 7.39 44.80 -16.96
C GLY A 180 6.90 44.19 -18.29
N PRO A 181 7.19 44.79 -19.46
CA PRO A 181 6.39 44.59 -20.67
C PRO A 181 6.79 43.37 -21.52
N GLY A 182 5.76 42.55 -21.79
CA GLY A 182 5.41 41.81 -23.01
C GLY A 182 6.47 41.26 -23.96
N VAL A 183 6.38 39.94 -24.22
CA VAL A 183 6.53 39.32 -25.56
C VAL A 183 5.64 38.07 -25.68
N GLY A 184 4.72 38.08 -26.65
CA GLY A 184 4.21 36.96 -27.46
C GLY A 184 3.70 35.67 -26.78
N THR A 185 2.40 35.57 -26.55
CA THR A 185 1.69 34.30 -26.30
C THR A 185 1.40 33.58 -27.63
N ALA A 186 1.95 32.38 -27.78
CA ALA A 186 1.43 31.36 -28.69
C ALA A 186 0.27 30.63 -28.00
N ALA A 187 -0.83 30.44 -28.71
CA ALA A 187 -2.05 29.81 -28.21
C ALA A 187 -1.79 28.34 -27.83
N SER A 188 -1.84 28.04 -26.53
CA SER A 188 -2.01 26.67 -26.02
C SER A 188 -3.49 26.47 -25.70
N GLY A 189 -4.15 25.61 -26.46
CA GLY A 189 -5.53 25.23 -26.22
C GLY A 189 -5.60 24.35 -24.98
N VAL A 190 -5.84 24.97 -23.82
CA VAL A 190 -6.19 24.25 -22.58
C VAL A 190 -7.56 23.63 -22.81
N VAL A 191 -7.59 22.33 -23.07
CA VAL A 191 -8.83 21.55 -23.12
C VAL A 191 -9.39 21.51 -21.70
N ASP A 192 -10.65 21.91 -21.55
CA ASP A 192 -11.33 21.97 -20.26
C ASP A 192 -11.40 20.56 -19.66
N SER A 193 -10.81 20.35 -18.48
CA SER A 193 -10.69 19.05 -17.80
C SER A 193 -12.04 18.32 -17.66
N LYS A 194 -13.13 19.10 -17.61
CA LYS A 194 -14.50 18.60 -17.55
C LYS A 194 -14.97 17.92 -18.84
N GLU A 195 -14.56 18.42 -20.00
CA GLU A 195 -14.87 17.79 -21.30
C GLU A 195 -14.03 16.51 -21.51
N ALA A 196 -12.76 16.53 -21.06
CA ALA A 196 -11.91 15.33 -21.09
C ALA A 196 -12.50 14.20 -20.23
N MET A 197 -13.01 14.50 -19.03
CA MET A 197 -13.66 13.50 -18.17
C MET A 197 -14.97 12.98 -18.74
N ALA A 198 -15.78 13.84 -19.38
CA ALA A 198 -17.01 13.43 -20.05
C ALA A 198 -16.75 12.46 -21.23
N ALA A 199 -15.67 12.69 -21.99
CA ALA A 199 -15.27 11.84 -23.11
C ALA A 199 -14.77 10.43 -22.69
N LEU A 200 -14.41 10.25 -21.42
CA LEU A 200 -13.93 8.97 -20.88
C LEU A 200 -15.07 8.09 -20.33
N SER A 201 -16.27 8.64 -20.13
CA SER A 201 -17.41 7.93 -19.56
C SER A 201 -17.87 6.77 -20.47
N GLY A 202 -17.99 5.56 -19.91
CA GLY A 202 -18.41 4.36 -20.62
C GLY A 202 -17.30 3.58 -21.34
N ARG A 203 -16.04 4.05 -21.29
CA ARG A 203 -14.88 3.33 -21.82
C ARG A 203 -14.26 2.42 -20.77
N SER A 204 -13.70 1.27 -21.18
CA SER A 204 -12.98 0.41 -20.24
C SER A 204 -11.66 1.05 -19.81
N ALA A 205 -11.17 0.72 -18.60
CA ALA A 205 -9.88 1.22 -18.12
C ALA A 205 -8.71 0.83 -19.06
N PHE A 206 -8.80 -0.35 -19.68
CA PHE A 206 -7.83 -0.82 -20.66
C PHE A 206 -7.85 0.01 -21.94
N ASP A 207 -9.02 0.39 -22.46
CA ASP A 207 -9.11 1.24 -23.65
C ASP A 207 -8.49 2.62 -23.41
N VAL A 208 -8.74 3.21 -22.25
CA VAL A 208 -8.18 4.52 -21.87
C VAL A 208 -6.67 4.45 -21.67
N ALA A 209 -6.19 3.39 -21.01
CA ALA A 209 -4.76 3.15 -20.83
C ALA A 209 -4.06 2.90 -22.18
N ARG A 210 -4.65 2.12 -23.08
CA ARG A 210 -4.13 1.87 -24.42
C ARG A 210 -4.00 3.17 -25.23
N ASP A 211 -5.04 3.99 -25.26
CA ASP A 211 -5.00 5.26 -26.01
C ASP A 211 -3.95 6.22 -25.45
N SER A 212 -3.89 6.36 -24.12
CA SER A 212 -2.88 7.22 -23.48
C SER A 212 -1.45 6.66 -23.63
N TRP A 213 -1.28 5.33 -23.65
CA TRP A 213 -0.02 4.66 -23.97
C TRP A 213 0.43 4.91 -25.40
N ALA A 214 -0.49 4.85 -26.37
CA ALA A 214 -0.24 5.15 -27.77
C ALA A 214 0.12 6.62 -28.01
N GLY A 215 -0.36 7.52 -27.14
CA GLY A 215 0.00 8.94 -27.14
C GLY A 215 1.42 9.25 -26.63
N VAL A 216 2.11 8.28 -26.01
CA VAL A 216 3.49 8.46 -25.54
C VAL A 216 4.45 8.35 -26.72
N SER A 217 5.14 9.46 -27.04
CA SER A 217 6.05 9.53 -28.20
C SER A 217 7.31 8.66 -28.06
N ASP A 218 7.78 8.42 -26.82
CA ASP A 218 8.93 7.58 -26.53
C ASP A 218 8.66 6.68 -25.31
N GLN A 219 8.04 5.53 -25.59
CA GLN A 219 7.68 4.54 -24.58
C GLN A 219 8.91 3.92 -23.91
N LYS A 220 10.04 3.77 -24.64
CA LYS A 220 11.30 3.28 -24.06
C LYS A 220 11.80 4.24 -22.98
N GLN A 221 11.81 5.54 -23.27
CA GLN A 221 12.22 6.55 -22.29
C GLN A 221 11.29 6.63 -21.09
N LEU A 222 9.98 6.37 -21.27
CA LEU A 222 9.03 6.23 -20.17
C LEU A 222 9.41 5.06 -19.25
N VAL A 223 9.70 3.88 -19.82
CA VAL A 223 10.11 2.70 -19.05
C VAL A 223 11.44 2.94 -18.31
N LEU A 224 12.43 3.55 -18.96
CA LEU A 224 13.68 3.93 -18.30
C LEU A 224 13.43 4.92 -17.16
N ARG A 225 12.53 5.88 -17.35
CA ARG A 225 12.10 6.82 -16.30
C ARG A 225 11.40 6.11 -15.15
N PHE A 226 10.56 5.10 -15.43
CA PHE A 226 9.97 4.23 -14.42
C PHE A 226 11.04 3.59 -13.54
N TYR A 227 12.07 2.97 -14.13
CA TYR A 227 13.16 2.38 -13.35
C TYR A 227 13.97 3.44 -12.60
N ALA A 228 14.22 4.60 -13.19
CA ALA A 228 14.90 5.70 -12.50
C ALA A 228 14.11 6.17 -11.26
N VAL A 229 12.78 6.31 -11.37
CA VAL A 229 11.92 6.64 -10.23
C VAL A 229 11.94 5.52 -9.18
N LEU A 230 11.78 4.27 -9.62
CA LEU A 230 11.78 3.10 -8.74
C LEU A 230 13.07 3.00 -7.92
N LEU A 231 14.22 3.17 -8.56
CA LEU A 231 15.53 3.10 -7.91
C LEU A 231 15.83 4.33 -7.05
N THR A 232 15.26 5.49 -7.39
CA THR A 232 15.36 6.70 -6.54
C THR A 232 14.55 6.53 -5.26
N GLN A 233 13.34 5.97 -5.34
CA GLN A 233 12.46 5.75 -4.19
C GLN A 233 12.90 4.54 -3.35
N HIS A 234 13.42 3.49 -4.00
CA HIS A 234 13.69 2.20 -3.38
C HIS A 234 15.07 1.65 -3.78
N ARG A 235 16.13 2.34 -3.35
CA ARG A 235 17.52 2.04 -3.69
C ARG A 235 17.98 0.62 -3.33
N SER A 236 17.31 -0.05 -2.38
CA SER A 236 17.59 -1.45 -2.02
C SER A 236 17.34 -2.43 -3.17
N LEU A 237 16.51 -2.07 -4.15
CA LEU A 237 16.23 -2.88 -5.34
C LEU A 237 17.45 -3.01 -6.26
N CYS A 238 18.32 -1.99 -6.33
CA CYS A 238 19.61 -2.05 -7.04
C CYS A 238 20.53 -3.15 -6.51
N ASN A 239 20.44 -3.46 -5.22
CA ASN A 239 21.33 -4.44 -4.58
C ASN A 239 20.67 -5.82 -4.44
N SER A 240 19.45 -5.98 -4.96
CA SER A 240 18.66 -7.20 -4.84
C SER A 240 18.08 -7.60 -6.21
N VAL A 241 16.79 -7.38 -6.42
CA VAL A 241 16.02 -7.86 -7.58
C VAL A 241 16.61 -7.39 -8.92
N LEU A 242 17.18 -6.18 -8.94
CA LEU A 242 17.66 -5.50 -10.15
C LEU A 242 19.19 -5.46 -10.28
N LYS A 243 19.94 -6.16 -9.40
CA LYS A 243 21.40 -6.04 -9.31
C LYS A 243 22.15 -6.32 -10.61
N ASP A 244 21.65 -7.27 -11.38
CA ASP A 244 22.30 -7.76 -12.60
C ASP A 244 21.43 -7.53 -13.85
N ILE A 245 20.52 -6.54 -13.80
CA ILE A 245 19.69 -6.16 -14.96
C ILE A 245 20.28 -4.92 -15.61
N ASP A 246 20.60 -5.02 -16.90
CA ASP A 246 20.78 -3.83 -17.73
C ASP A 246 19.40 -3.26 -18.09
N LEU A 247 19.13 -2.06 -17.59
CA LEU A 247 17.85 -1.38 -17.76
C LEU A 247 17.61 -0.97 -19.21
N GLU A 248 18.67 -0.69 -19.97
CA GLU A 248 18.57 -0.32 -21.39
C GLU A 248 18.14 -1.52 -22.25
N ASP A 249 18.62 -2.71 -21.91
CA ASP A 249 18.28 -3.95 -22.61
C ASP A 249 16.89 -4.46 -22.24
N ILE A 250 16.45 -4.29 -20.99
CA ILE A 250 15.13 -4.76 -20.55
C ILE A 250 13.99 -3.81 -20.95
N ALA A 251 14.28 -2.51 -21.14
CA ALA A 251 13.25 -1.52 -21.42
C ALA A 251 12.40 -1.85 -22.67
N PRO A 252 12.96 -2.25 -23.83
CA PRO A 252 12.18 -2.69 -24.98
C PRO A 252 11.26 -3.86 -24.67
N THR A 253 11.73 -4.84 -23.90
CA THR A 253 10.93 -6.02 -23.50
C THR A 253 9.72 -5.62 -22.66
N VAL A 254 9.88 -4.65 -21.76
CA VAL A 254 8.78 -4.12 -20.94
C VAL A 254 7.81 -3.30 -21.79
N VAL A 255 8.30 -2.49 -22.74
CA VAL A 255 7.45 -1.76 -23.69
C VAL A 255 6.58 -2.73 -24.49
N ASP A 256 7.18 -3.77 -25.05
CA ASP A 256 6.48 -4.80 -25.82
C ASP A 256 5.46 -5.53 -24.94
N LEU A 257 5.82 -5.87 -23.70
CA LEU A 257 4.92 -6.54 -22.78
C LEU A 257 3.69 -5.68 -22.46
N VAL A 258 3.89 -4.42 -22.08
CA VAL A 258 2.80 -3.49 -21.75
C VAL A 258 1.89 -3.28 -22.96
N THR A 259 2.48 -3.07 -24.14
CA THR A 259 1.73 -2.89 -25.40
C THR A 259 0.86 -4.10 -25.70
N HIS A 260 1.42 -5.31 -25.69
CA HIS A 260 0.65 -6.51 -25.97
C HIS A 260 -0.44 -6.80 -24.92
N LEU A 261 -0.22 -6.44 -23.65
CA LEU A 261 -1.25 -6.59 -22.61
C LEU A 261 -2.40 -5.59 -22.79
N LEU A 262 -2.09 -4.34 -23.15
CA LEU A 262 -3.10 -3.31 -23.41
C LEU A 262 -3.91 -3.59 -24.68
N ASP A 263 -3.27 -4.16 -25.70
CA ASP A 263 -3.93 -4.56 -26.94
C ASP A 263 -4.73 -5.87 -26.81
N GLY A 264 -4.60 -6.56 -25.67
CA GLY A 264 -5.19 -7.90 -25.45
C GLY A 264 -4.54 -9.00 -26.30
N ALA A 265 -3.44 -8.70 -27.00
CA ALA A 265 -2.66 -9.66 -27.77
C ALA A 265 -2.00 -10.72 -26.88
N LYS A 266 -1.73 -10.38 -25.62
CA LYS A 266 -1.36 -11.33 -24.57
C LYS A 266 -2.43 -11.35 -23.47
N PRO A 267 -2.90 -12.54 -23.04
CA PRO A 267 -3.80 -12.62 -21.90
C PRO A 267 -3.06 -12.22 -20.62
N LEU A 268 -3.80 -11.71 -19.63
CA LEU A 268 -3.26 -11.37 -18.32
C LEU A 268 -2.56 -12.56 -17.63
N SER A 269 -3.00 -13.80 -17.91
CA SER A 269 -2.33 -15.02 -17.42
C SER A 269 -0.88 -15.17 -17.86
N HIS A 270 -0.44 -14.44 -18.89
CA HIS A 270 0.98 -14.39 -19.24
C HIS A 270 1.84 -13.71 -18.15
N LEU A 271 1.28 -12.73 -17.43
CA LEU A 271 1.95 -12.14 -16.27
C LEU A 271 2.10 -13.13 -15.12
N ASN A 272 1.13 -14.04 -14.96
CA ASN A 272 1.23 -15.13 -14.00
C ASN A 272 2.43 -16.04 -14.32
N ALA A 273 2.60 -16.45 -15.58
CA ALA A 273 3.76 -17.24 -16.01
C ALA A 273 5.10 -16.51 -15.76
N LEU A 274 5.18 -15.21 -16.08
CA LEU A 274 6.35 -14.38 -15.79
C LEU A 274 6.61 -14.23 -14.28
N GLY A 275 5.54 -14.15 -13.49
CA GLY A 275 5.58 -14.14 -12.04
C GLY A 275 6.20 -15.42 -11.48
N ALA A 276 5.79 -16.58 -11.98
CA ALA A 276 6.36 -17.87 -11.61
C ALA A 276 7.85 -17.96 -12.01
N GLU A 277 8.19 -17.55 -13.24
CA GLU A 277 9.56 -17.61 -13.76
C GLU A 277 10.53 -16.70 -12.99
N HIS A 278 10.13 -15.46 -12.69
CA HIS A 278 11.03 -14.44 -12.14
C HIS A 278 10.87 -14.22 -10.63
N GLY A 279 9.78 -14.69 -10.02
CA GLY A 279 9.48 -14.48 -8.61
C GLY A 279 10.53 -15.10 -7.67
N LYS A 280 10.92 -16.36 -7.93
CA LYS A 280 11.87 -17.10 -7.10
C LYS A 280 13.33 -16.72 -7.29
N PRO A 281 13.90 -16.73 -8.52
CA PRO A 281 15.33 -16.50 -8.70
C PRO A 281 15.77 -15.14 -8.20
N ARG A 282 14.85 -14.16 -8.22
CA ARG A 282 15.11 -12.77 -7.84
C ARG A 282 14.51 -12.37 -6.49
N LEU A 283 13.89 -13.31 -5.77
CA LEU A 283 13.24 -13.06 -4.47
C LEU A 283 12.27 -11.87 -4.51
N VAL A 284 11.43 -11.81 -5.55
CA VAL A 284 10.46 -10.73 -5.72
C VAL A 284 9.36 -10.87 -4.67
N GLN A 285 9.28 -9.92 -3.75
CA GLN A 285 8.25 -9.85 -2.73
C GLN A 285 7.11 -8.95 -3.20
N LEU A 286 5.90 -9.18 -2.68
CA LEU A 286 4.71 -8.36 -2.98
C LEU A 286 4.97 -6.86 -2.77
N LYS A 287 5.74 -6.49 -1.73
CA LYS A 287 6.13 -5.10 -1.49
C LYS A 287 6.94 -4.48 -2.65
N HIS A 288 7.77 -5.26 -3.34
CA HIS A 288 8.53 -4.80 -4.50
C HIS A 288 7.61 -4.48 -5.68
N LEU A 289 6.53 -5.25 -5.84
CA LEU A 289 5.52 -4.99 -6.87
C LEU A 289 4.72 -3.73 -6.57
N HIS A 290 4.40 -3.47 -5.29
CA HIS A 290 3.78 -2.20 -4.90
C HIS A 290 4.71 -0.99 -5.11
N TYR A 291 6.02 -1.15 -4.89
CA TYR A 291 7.01 -0.12 -5.24
C TYR A 291 7.01 0.14 -6.75
N ALA A 292 6.98 -0.92 -7.56
CA ALA A 292 6.90 -0.80 -9.01
C ALA A 292 5.61 -0.09 -9.47
N LEU A 293 4.45 -0.42 -8.90
CA LEU A 293 3.17 0.25 -9.18
C LEU A 293 3.26 1.77 -8.95
N SER A 294 3.75 2.17 -7.77
CA SER A 294 3.90 3.59 -7.41
C SER A 294 4.86 4.33 -8.36
N ALA A 295 6.00 3.71 -8.66
CA ALA A 295 6.99 4.28 -9.57
C ALA A 295 6.46 4.39 -11.02
N ALA A 296 5.67 3.42 -11.47
CA ALA A 296 5.07 3.43 -12.81
C ALA A 296 4.04 4.56 -12.94
N LEU A 297 3.15 4.72 -11.96
CA LEU A 297 2.18 5.83 -11.93
C LEU A 297 2.89 7.19 -11.90
N THR A 298 3.98 7.31 -11.13
CA THR A 298 4.78 8.54 -11.09
C THR A 298 5.45 8.83 -12.44
N ALA A 299 6.03 7.81 -13.09
CA ALA A 299 6.68 7.97 -14.39
C ALA A 299 5.69 8.30 -15.51
N LEU A 300 4.50 7.70 -15.48
CA LEU A 300 3.38 8.04 -16.35
C LEU A 300 2.95 9.50 -16.13
N GLY A 301 2.77 9.93 -14.88
CA GLY A 301 2.42 11.31 -14.57
C GLY A 301 3.44 12.34 -15.07
N ILE A 302 4.72 12.04 -14.97
CA ILE A 302 5.78 12.92 -15.50
C ILE A 302 5.78 12.93 -17.04
N THR A 303 5.47 11.79 -17.68
CA THR A 303 5.62 11.64 -19.14
C THR A 303 4.38 12.09 -19.92
N ILE A 304 3.19 11.77 -19.41
CA ILE A 304 1.89 12.19 -19.98
C ILE A 304 1.59 13.65 -19.59
N GLY A 305 2.10 14.12 -18.45
CA GLY A 305 2.03 15.52 -18.03
C GLY A 305 0.63 15.93 -17.57
N GLU A 306 0.17 17.09 -18.02
CA GLU A 306 -1.07 17.74 -17.54
C GLU A 306 -2.35 16.92 -17.80
N THR A 307 -2.32 16.01 -18.77
CA THR A 307 -3.46 15.15 -19.09
C THR A 307 -3.53 13.89 -18.20
N PHE A 308 -2.47 13.57 -17.46
CA PHE A 308 -2.40 12.36 -16.64
C PHE A 308 -3.48 12.29 -15.54
N PRO A 309 -3.83 13.36 -14.81
CA PRO A 309 -4.86 13.29 -13.78
C PRO A 309 -6.20 12.75 -14.28
N ALA A 310 -6.56 13.02 -15.54
CA ALA A 310 -7.81 12.54 -16.15
C ALA A 310 -7.80 11.03 -16.43
N VAL A 311 -6.62 10.40 -16.56
CA VAL A 311 -6.45 8.97 -16.88
C VAL A 311 -5.79 8.17 -15.75
N SER A 312 -5.45 8.82 -14.64
CA SER A 312 -4.67 8.23 -13.54
C SER A 312 -5.37 7.03 -12.90
N ASP A 313 -6.68 7.11 -12.69
CA ASP A 313 -7.46 6.03 -12.07
C ASP A 313 -7.55 4.80 -12.97
N GLN A 314 -7.65 4.99 -14.30
CA GLN A 314 -7.64 3.90 -15.27
C GLN A 314 -6.27 3.21 -15.29
N TRP A 315 -5.18 3.98 -15.30
CA TRP A 315 -3.82 3.44 -15.18
C TRP A 315 -3.61 2.68 -13.87
N LYS A 316 -4.09 3.23 -12.75
CA LYS A 316 -4.01 2.56 -11.45
C LYS A 316 -4.75 1.22 -11.47
N THR A 317 -5.93 1.18 -12.08
CA THR A 317 -6.71 -0.06 -12.23
C THR A 317 -5.95 -1.10 -13.05
N VAL A 318 -5.47 -0.72 -14.24
CA VAL A 318 -4.72 -1.62 -15.15
C VAL A 318 -3.44 -2.14 -14.50
N LEU A 319 -2.62 -1.26 -13.92
CA LEU A 319 -1.36 -1.65 -13.29
C LEU A 319 -1.59 -2.49 -12.02
N THR A 320 -2.68 -2.27 -11.29
CA THR A 320 -3.04 -3.14 -10.15
C THR A 320 -3.37 -4.55 -10.64
N CYS A 321 -4.16 -4.69 -11.71
CA CYS A 321 -4.41 -5.99 -12.33
C CYS A 321 -3.11 -6.68 -12.76
N PHE A 322 -2.15 -5.92 -13.33
CA PHE A 322 -0.87 -6.49 -13.72
C PHE A 322 -0.07 -7.01 -12.51
N VAL A 323 -0.04 -6.22 -11.43
CA VAL A 323 0.64 -6.61 -10.19
C VAL A 323 0.00 -7.84 -9.56
N ASP A 324 -1.32 -7.90 -9.49
CA ASP A 324 -2.05 -9.01 -8.86
C ASP A 324 -1.81 -10.32 -9.61
N GLU A 325 -1.84 -10.29 -10.95
CA GLU A 325 -1.59 -11.47 -11.79
C GLU A 325 -0.14 -11.96 -11.70
N PHE A 326 0.83 -11.04 -11.73
CA PHE A 326 2.23 -11.38 -11.52
C PHE A 326 2.48 -11.94 -10.12
N ALA A 327 1.88 -11.33 -9.09
CA ALA A 327 1.99 -11.78 -7.70
C ALA A 327 1.38 -13.18 -7.51
N ALA A 328 0.26 -13.47 -8.16
CA ALA A 328 -0.37 -14.78 -8.14
C ALA A 328 0.60 -15.85 -8.66
N GLY A 329 1.25 -15.61 -9.80
CA GLY A 329 2.26 -16.51 -10.36
C GLY A 329 3.47 -16.72 -9.44
N ALA A 330 4.01 -15.63 -8.90
CA ALA A 330 5.15 -15.69 -7.97
C ALA A 330 4.83 -16.44 -6.67
N ALA A 331 3.58 -16.37 -6.20
CA ALA A 331 3.13 -17.04 -4.98
C ALA A 331 2.89 -18.55 -5.18
N CYS A 332 2.35 -18.96 -6.33
CA CYS A 332 2.13 -20.37 -6.66
C CYS A 332 3.42 -21.18 -6.57
N ASP A 333 4.53 -20.61 -7.05
CA ASP A 333 5.79 -21.33 -7.07
C ASP A 333 6.51 -21.34 -5.71
N ALA A 334 6.37 -20.30 -4.87
CA ALA A 334 7.01 -20.26 -3.54
C ALA A 334 6.60 -21.45 -2.61
N MET A 335 5.46 -22.08 -2.86
CA MET A 335 4.98 -23.26 -2.13
C MET A 335 5.55 -24.61 -2.64
N THR A 336 6.31 -24.62 -3.75
CA THR A 336 6.87 -25.84 -4.33
C THR A 336 8.23 -26.26 -3.73
N SER A 337 8.98 -25.34 -3.09
CA SER A 337 10.43 -25.50 -2.79
C SER A 337 10.93 -26.03 -1.40
N PRO A 338 10.14 -26.29 -0.33
CA PRO A 338 10.75 -26.69 0.95
C PRO A 338 11.45 -28.07 0.96
N GLN A 339 11.17 -28.95 -0.01
CA GLN A 339 11.76 -30.31 -0.04
C GLN A 339 13.15 -30.37 -0.71
N GLU A 340 13.48 -29.47 -1.64
CA GLU A 340 14.78 -29.49 -2.32
C GLU A 340 15.90 -28.81 -1.51
N GLN A 341 15.56 -27.84 -0.64
CA GLN A 341 16.56 -27.19 0.21
C GLN A 341 17.02 -28.06 1.39
N MET A 342 16.24 -29.07 1.81
CA MET A 342 16.69 -30.05 2.81
C MET A 342 17.60 -31.14 2.22
N SER A 343 17.62 -31.33 0.91
CA SER A 343 18.40 -32.40 0.26
C SER A 343 19.85 -31.99 -0.07
N ILE A 344 20.19 -30.70 0.00
CA ILE A 344 21.53 -30.17 -0.31
C ILE A 344 22.42 -30.02 0.95
N SER A 345 21.85 -30.16 2.15
CA SER A 345 22.57 -29.99 3.44
C SER A 345 22.79 -31.30 4.20
N MET A 346 23.01 -32.42 3.51
CA MET A 346 23.53 -33.66 4.11
C MET A 346 24.56 -34.35 3.21
N ALA A 347 25.72 -33.72 3.04
CA ALA A 347 26.93 -34.45 2.68
C ALA A 347 27.42 -35.22 3.93
N PRO A 348 27.67 -36.54 3.86
CA PRO A 348 28.03 -37.32 5.02
C PRO A 348 29.45 -36.99 5.49
N VAL A 349 29.56 -36.60 6.76
CA VAL A 349 30.85 -36.57 7.48
C VAL A 349 31.35 -38.01 7.59
N GLN A 350 32.49 -38.30 6.98
CA GLN A 350 33.16 -39.60 7.13
C GLN A 350 33.55 -39.84 8.59
N PRO A 351 33.23 -41.00 9.19
CA PRO A 351 33.78 -41.37 10.47
C PRO A 351 35.19 -41.95 10.31
N LYS A 352 36.10 -41.51 11.18
CA LYS A 352 37.43 -42.10 11.36
C LYS A 352 37.34 -43.57 11.76
N GLU A 353 38.21 -44.36 11.14
CA GLU A 353 38.43 -45.78 11.39
C GLU A 353 38.74 -46.10 12.86
N GLY A 354 38.23 -47.26 13.32
CA GLY A 354 38.56 -47.87 14.59
C GLY A 354 37.92 -49.25 14.74
N ASN A 355 38.70 -50.29 14.46
CA ASN A 355 38.44 -51.74 14.56
C ASN A 355 37.52 -52.21 15.70
N ALA A 356 36.62 -53.16 15.39
CA ALA A 356 36.60 -54.52 15.95
C ALA A 356 35.47 -55.37 15.35
N ALA A 357 35.77 -56.66 15.14
CA ALA A 357 34.95 -57.67 14.50
C ALA A 357 33.85 -58.27 15.42
N ALA A 358 32.74 -58.73 14.83
CA ALA A 358 32.27 -60.13 14.88
C ALA A 358 30.83 -60.31 14.33
N ALA A 359 30.64 -61.48 13.71
CA ALA A 359 29.49 -62.07 13.02
C ALA A 359 28.09 -61.94 13.65
N ASN A 360 27.05 -61.86 12.80
CA ASN A 360 26.06 -62.95 12.66
C ASN A 360 25.22 -62.84 11.38
N GLU A 361 24.89 -64.00 10.82
CA GLU A 361 24.16 -64.28 9.58
C GLU A 361 22.62 -64.19 9.70
N THR A 362 21.97 -64.28 8.53
CA THR A 362 20.56 -64.67 8.22
C THR A 362 19.49 -63.56 8.32
N ALA A 363 18.51 -63.38 7.41
CA ALA A 363 18.08 -64.10 6.21
C ALA A 363 17.33 -63.14 5.25
N ALA A 364 17.27 -63.54 3.96
CA ALA A 364 16.39 -63.05 2.90
C ALA A 364 14.88 -63.27 3.27
N GLU A 365 13.87 -62.66 2.65
CA GLU A 365 13.49 -62.81 1.24
C GLU A 365 12.16 -62.06 0.91
N SER A 366 12.07 -61.53 -0.32
CA SER A 366 10.84 -61.14 -1.10
C SER A 366 9.94 -60.02 -0.52
N VAL A 367 9.49 -59.02 -1.29
CA VAL A 367 8.79 -59.09 -2.59
C VAL A 367 9.17 -57.88 -3.45
N ARG A 368 9.50 -58.17 -4.71
CA ARG A 368 9.66 -57.23 -5.81
C ARG A 368 8.53 -57.50 -6.81
N GLU A 369 8.14 -56.45 -7.52
CA GLU A 369 7.32 -56.40 -8.74
C GLU A 369 5.90 -55.85 -8.60
N GLY A 370 5.70 -54.74 -9.33
CA GLY A 370 4.48 -53.97 -9.44
C GLY A 370 4.78 -52.53 -9.88
N GLY A 371 5.72 -52.35 -10.81
CA GLY A 371 6.03 -51.06 -11.41
C GLY A 371 4.90 -50.65 -12.36
N GLY A 372 4.23 -49.55 -12.02
CA GLY A 372 3.46 -48.72 -12.92
C GLY A 372 3.93 -47.29 -12.70
N ASP A 373 4.84 -46.82 -13.56
CA ASP A 373 5.23 -45.41 -13.63
C ASP A 373 4.09 -44.60 -14.26
N ASP A 374 2.99 -44.43 -13.53
CA ASP A 374 2.17 -43.24 -13.67
C ASP A 374 2.82 -42.19 -12.77
N ALA A 375 3.57 -41.27 -13.40
CA ALA A 375 4.02 -40.05 -12.75
C ALA A 375 2.77 -39.26 -12.33
N ALA A 376 2.28 -39.54 -11.12
CA ALA A 376 1.22 -38.77 -10.49
C ALA A 376 1.73 -37.33 -10.44
N ALA A 377 1.09 -36.46 -11.23
CA ALA A 377 1.36 -35.03 -11.19
C ALA A 377 1.37 -34.60 -9.72
N SER A 378 2.45 -33.92 -9.31
CA SER A 378 2.57 -33.35 -7.97
C SER A 378 1.25 -32.63 -7.66
N PRO A 379 0.61 -32.82 -6.50
CA PRO A 379 -0.69 -32.23 -6.17
C PRO A 379 -0.78 -30.70 -6.33
N LYS A 380 0.34 -30.04 -6.62
CA LYS A 380 0.56 -28.60 -6.68
C LYS A 380 0.20 -27.94 -8.03
N ASP A 381 0.09 -28.71 -9.11
CA ASP A 381 -0.31 -28.19 -10.44
C ASP A 381 -1.76 -28.52 -10.82
N ARG A 382 -2.53 -29.07 -9.87
CA ARG A 382 -3.93 -29.41 -10.12
C ARG A 382 -4.76 -28.13 -10.17
N VAL A 383 -5.21 -27.78 -11.37
CA VAL A 383 -6.25 -26.76 -11.55
C VAL A 383 -7.55 -27.35 -11.02
N TYR A 384 -7.99 -26.85 -9.86
CA TYR A 384 -9.29 -27.20 -9.29
C TYR A 384 -10.38 -26.44 -10.05
N SER A 385 -11.40 -27.18 -10.49
CA SER A 385 -12.66 -26.58 -10.90
C SER A 385 -13.37 -25.92 -9.70
N ASP A 386 -14.31 -25.03 -9.99
CA ASP A 386 -15.08 -24.34 -8.95
C ASP A 386 -15.88 -25.32 -8.06
N GLU A 387 -16.41 -26.39 -8.66
CA GLU A 387 -17.17 -27.44 -7.96
C GLU A 387 -16.27 -28.31 -7.07
N GLU A 388 -15.07 -28.64 -7.53
CA GLU A 388 -14.06 -29.32 -6.71
C GLU A 388 -13.62 -28.43 -5.54
N CYS A 389 -13.39 -27.13 -5.78
CA CYS A 389 -13.04 -26.18 -4.72
C CYS A 389 -14.11 -26.14 -3.62
N LEU A 390 -15.38 -25.99 -4.01
CA LEU A 390 -16.49 -25.97 -3.07
C LEU A 390 -16.63 -27.30 -2.32
N THR A 391 -16.43 -28.43 -2.99
CA THR A 391 -16.51 -29.75 -2.35
C THR A 391 -15.44 -29.90 -1.27
N LEU A 392 -14.18 -29.58 -1.58
CA LEU A 392 -13.08 -29.64 -0.62
C LEU A 392 -13.28 -28.70 0.56
N VAL A 393 -13.78 -27.48 0.31
CA VAL A 393 -14.07 -26.52 1.37
C VAL A 393 -15.26 -26.97 2.21
N ARG A 394 -16.32 -27.56 1.62
CA ARG A 394 -17.45 -28.14 2.37
C ARG A 394 -17.01 -29.27 3.28
N GLU A 395 -16.15 -30.17 2.80
CA GLU A 395 -15.61 -31.26 3.61
C GLU A 395 -14.77 -30.71 4.76
N CYS A 396 -13.83 -29.80 4.48
CA CYS A 396 -13.02 -29.13 5.49
C CYS A 396 -13.89 -28.41 6.53
N TRP A 397 -14.90 -27.66 6.09
CA TRP A 397 -15.81 -26.92 6.95
C TRP A 397 -16.72 -27.84 7.75
N LYS A 398 -17.16 -28.98 7.20
CA LYS A 398 -17.89 -30.04 7.92
C LYS A 398 -17.02 -30.61 9.04
N THR A 399 -15.77 -30.98 8.75
CA THR A 399 -14.83 -31.48 9.76
C THR A 399 -14.59 -30.47 10.88
N LEU A 400 -14.43 -29.18 10.55
CA LEU A 400 -14.34 -28.13 11.58
C LEU A 400 -15.60 -28.05 12.45
N GLY A 401 -16.78 -28.25 11.86
CA GLY A 401 -18.05 -28.28 12.60
C GLY A 401 -18.15 -29.47 13.55
N GLU A 402 -17.78 -30.67 13.09
CA GLU A 402 -17.74 -31.89 13.91
C GLU A 402 -16.76 -31.79 15.08
N GLN A 403 -15.68 -31.01 14.91
CA GLN A 403 -14.69 -30.72 15.96
C GLN A 403 -15.08 -29.55 16.87
N GLY A 404 -16.18 -28.85 16.60
CA GLY A 404 -16.57 -27.64 17.33
C GLY A 404 -15.66 -26.43 17.10
N LYS A 405 -14.90 -26.41 16.00
CA LYS A 405 -13.84 -25.42 15.72
C LYS A 405 -14.22 -24.33 14.71
N ARG A 406 -15.43 -24.34 14.15
CA ARG A 406 -15.88 -23.29 13.21
C ARG A 406 -15.87 -21.91 13.86
N ARG A 407 -16.34 -21.84 15.11
CA ARG A 407 -16.32 -20.63 15.91
C ARG A 407 -14.90 -20.14 16.16
N ASP A 408 -13.99 -21.02 16.57
CA ASP A 408 -12.58 -20.70 16.77
C ASP A 408 -11.94 -20.09 15.51
N MET A 409 -12.28 -20.60 14.33
CA MET A 409 -11.79 -20.03 13.07
C MET A 409 -12.31 -18.61 12.85
N CYS A 410 -13.56 -18.33 13.19
CA CYS A 410 -14.15 -16.99 13.07
C CYS A 410 -13.57 -16.03 14.13
N ASP A 411 -13.26 -16.50 15.34
CA ASP A 411 -12.59 -15.71 16.37
C ASP A 411 -11.15 -15.37 15.94
N HIS A 412 -10.41 -16.36 15.46
CA HIS A 412 -9.07 -16.16 14.91
C HIS A 412 -9.08 -15.25 13.68
N PHE A 413 -10.12 -15.31 12.86
CA PHE A 413 -10.29 -14.40 11.73
C PHE A 413 -10.27 -12.95 12.18
N PHE A 414 -11.10 -12.57 13.16
CA PHE A 414 -11.14 -11.19 13.65
C PHE A 414 -9.86 -10.84 14.41
N SER A 415 -9.30 -11.76 15.19
CA SER A 415 -8.00 -11.54 15.84
C SER A 415 -6.90 -11.20 14.84
N VAL A 416 -6.76 -12.01 13.78
CA VAL A 416 -5.77 -11.79 12.72
C VAL A 416 -6.05 -10.50 11.95
N LEU A 417 -7.30 -10.29 11.53
CA LEU A 417 -7.70 -9.11 10.75
C LEU A 417 -7.39 -7.81 11.51
N LEU A 418 -7.75 -7.75 12.79
CA LEU A 418 -7.62 -6.53 13.59
C LEU A 418 -6.17 -6.30 14.07
N THR A 419 -5.39 -7.37 14.25
CA THR A 419 -3.95 -7.27 14.55
C THR A 419 -3.14 -6.86 13.32
N GLN A 420 -3.40 -7.45 12.15
CA GLN A 420 -2.67 -7.14 10.91
C GLN A 420 -3.11 -5.82 10.29
N HIS A 421 -4.39 -5.45 10.46
CA HIS A 421 -4.97 -4.25 9.85
C HIS A 421 -5.76 -3.41 10.87
N PRO A 422 -5.07 -2.71 11.80
CA PRO A 422 -5.72 -1.90 12.84
C PRO A 422 -6.66 -0.82 12.29
N THR A 423 -6.42 -0.36 11.06
CA THR A 423 -7.27 0.62 10.36
C THR A 423 -8.66 0.06 10.06
N VAL A 424 -8.77 -1.25 9.82
CA VAL A 424 -10.06 -1.95 9.60
C VAL A 424 -10.89 -1.95 10.88
N LYS A 425 -10.26 -2.20 12.04
CA LYS A 425 -10.91 -2.09 13.35
C LYS A 425 -11.53 -0.71 13.56
N ARG A 426 -10.75 0.33 13.27
CA ARG A 426 -11.13 1.73 13.52
C ARG A 426 -12.24 2.24 12.59
N ARG A 427 -12.31 1.73 11.36
CA ARG A 427 -13.27 2.22 10.34
C ARG A 427 -14.52 1.35 10.21
N LEU A 428 -14.34 0.03 10.05
CA LEU A 428 -15.42 -0.89 9.69
C LEU A 428 -16.05 -1.59 10.91
N PHE A 429 -15.31 -1.67 12.01
CA PHE A 429 -15.71 -2.38 13.23
C PHE A 429 -15.66 -1.47 14.48
N ALA A 430 -15.74 -0.15 14.31
CA ALA A 430 -15.77 0.77 15.45
C ALA A 430 -16.99 0.47 16.35
N GLY A 431 -16.73 0.27 17.64
CA GLY A 431 -17.77 -0.03 18.63
C GLY A 431 -18.32 -1.46 18.58
N LEU A 432 -17.68 -2.38 17.85
CA LEU A 432 -18.06 -3.78 17.82
C LEU A 432 -16.99 -4.65 18.45
N GLU A 433 -17.45 -5.52 19.35
CA GLU A 433 -16.60 -6.55 19.92
C GLU A 433 -16.49 -7.73 18.95
N PRO A 434 -15.26 -8.25 18.69
CA PRO A 434 -15.04 -9.43 17.85
C PRO A 434 -15.94 -10.62 18.21
N ASP A 435 -16.14 -10.84 19.51
CA ASP A 435 -16.94 -11.94 20.05
C ASP A 435 -18.42 -11.89 19.60
N ALA A 436 -18.93 -10.69 19.29
CA ALA A 436 -20.27 -10.50 18.75
C ALA A 436 -20.34 -10.70 17.23
N LEU A 437 -19.20 -10.59 16.53
CA LEU A 437 -19.12 -10.67 15.07
C LEU A 437 -18.79 -12.08 14.58
N ALA A 438 -17.99 -12.84 15.34
CA ALA A 438 -17.65 -14.22 15.02
C ALA A 438 -18.88 -15.12 14.75
N PRO A 439 -19.96 -15.09 15.56
CA PRO A 439 -21.19 -15.84 15.24
C PRO A 439 -21.84 -15.44 13.93
N LEU A 440 -21.83 -14.15 13.60
CA LEU A 440 -22.44 -13.66 12.36
C LEU A 440 -21.62 -14.11 11.15
N LEU A 441 -20.29 -14.09 11.28
CA LEU A 441 -19.40 -14.59 10.25
C LEU A 441 -19.55 -16.11 10.05
N GLU A 442 -19.62 -16.88 11.15
CA GLU A 442 -19.81 -18.33 11.11
C GLU A 442 -21.09 -18.71 10.38
N ALA A 443 -22.22 -18.10 10.73
CA ALA A 443 -23.51 -18.33 10.07
C ALA A 443 -23.46 -17.98 8.57
N GLN A 444 -22.66 -16.98 8.20
CA GLN A 444 -22.56 -16.52 6.81
C GLN A 444 -21.66 -17.43 6.00
N LEU A 445 -20.58 -17.91 6.59
CA LEU A 445 -19.75 -18.94 5.97
C LEU A 445 -20.53 -20.25 5.83
N ASP A 446 -21.34 -20.63 6.82
CA ASP A 446 -22.27 -21.77 6.71
C ASP A 446 -23.18 -21.63 5.49
N ALA A 447 -23.83 -20.47 5.33
CA ALA A 447 -24.72 -20.21 4.21
C ALA A 447 -23.99 -20.21 2.86
N CYS A 448 -22.81 -19.58 2.78
CA CYS A 448 -22.02 -19.50 1.55
C CYS A 448 -21.46 -20.88 1.14
N ILE A 449 -20.95 -21.66 2.10
CA ILE A 449 -20.34 -22.96 1.84
C ILE A 449 -21.42 -24.02 1.51
N ALA A 450 -22.63 -23.88 2.08
CA ALA A 450 -23.77 -24.73 1.77
C ALA A 450 -24.40 -24.46 0.38
N ALA A 451 -24.09 -23.34 -0.27
CA ALA A 451 -24.62 -23.00 -1.59
C ALA A 451 -24.27 -24.07 -2.62
N ALA A 452 -25.19 -24.40 -3.53
CA ALA A 452 -24.97 -25.47 -4.52
C ALA A 452 -23.77 -25.23 -5.45
N SER A 453 -23.52 -23.97 -5.81
CA SER A 453 -22.42 -23.51 -6.67
C SER A 453 -22.08 -22.04 -6.38
N PHE A 454 -20.97 -21.51 -6.90
CA PHE A 454 -20.60 -20.10 -6.70
C PHE A 454 -21.65 -19.11 -7.26
N PRO A 455 -22.26 -19.32 -8.44
CA PRO A 455 -23.35 -18.47 -8.91
C PRO A 455 -24.60 -18.52 -8.02
N ALA A 456 -24.76 -19.60 -7.25
CA ALA A 456 -25.87 -19.80 -6.32
C ALA A 456 -25.51 -19.43 -4.87
N LEU A 457 -24.41 -18.70 -4.65
CA LEU A 457 -24.11 -18.15 -3.33
C LEU A 457 -25.33 -17.35 -2.85
N PRO A 458 -25.64 -17.42 -1.53
CA PRO A 458 -26.75 -16.65 -0.98
C PRO A 458 -26.57 -15.19 -1.36
N ASP A 459 -27.69 -14.48 -1.53
CA ASP A 459 -27.65 -13.07 -1.80
C ASP A 459 -26.98 -12.31 -0.63
N VAL A 460 -25.67 -12.18 -0.71
CA VAL A 460 -24.84 -11.43 0.22
C VAL A 460 -24.98 -9.92 -0.03
N THR A 461 -25.83 -9.47 -0.96
CA THR A 461 -26.17 -8.05 -1.08
C THR A 461 -26.84 -7.52 0.18
N ALA A 462 -27.58 -8.33 0.93
CA ALA A 462 -28.11 -7.93 2.23
C ALA A 462 -26.98 -7.64 3.23
N LEU A 463 -25.90 -8.43 3.19
CA LEU A 463 -24.70 -8.21 4.00
C LEU A 463 -23.94 -6.96 3.52
N ALA A 464 -23.74 -6.84 2.20
CA ALA A 464 -23.08 -5.69 1.58
C ALA A 464 -23.83 -4.38 1.87
N LYS A 465 -25.16 -4.39 1.81
CA LYS A 465 -26.05 -3.28 2.20
C LYS A 465 -25.98 -3.01 3.69
N ALA A 466 -26.01 -4.04 4.55
CA ALA A 466 -25.89 -3.86 6.00
C ALA A 466 -24.51 -3.26 6.39
N HIS A 467 -23.44 -3.65 5.70
CA HIS A 467 -22.12 -3.09 5.92
C HIS A 467 -21.95 -1.69 5.32
N GLY A 468 -22.51 -1.44 4.13
CA GLY A 468 -22.42 -0.15 3.43
C GLY A 468 -23.33 0.94 4.00
N ALA A 469 -24.51 0.60 4.52
CA ALA A 469 -25.53 1.56 4.94
C ALA A 469 -25.23 2.33 6.24
N GLY A 470 -24.12 2.03 6.94
CA GLY A 470 -23.81 2.72 8.20
C GLY A 470 -22.34 2.88 8.57
N ARG A 471 -21.40 2.38 7.76
CA ARG A 471 -19.97 2.29 8.17
C ARG A 471 -18.97 2.83 7.16
N GLY A 472 -19.47 3.61 6.20
CA GLY A 472 -18.67 4.18 5.13
C GLY A 472 -18.36 3.18 4.01
N PRO A 473 -17.78 3.65 2.91
CA PRO A 473 -17.50 2.81 1.75
C PRO A 473 -16.42 1.76 2.09
N ILE A 474 -16.71 0.49 1.80
CA ILE A 474 -15.72 -0.58 1.88
C ILE A 474 -14.82 -0.48 0.65
N GLU A 475 -13.61 0.05 0.84
CA GLU A 475 -12.58 0.07 -0.20
C GLU A 475 -12.10 -1.34 -0.60
N MET A 476 -11.63 -1.50 -1.85
CA MET A 476 -11.14 -2.77 -2.40
C MET A 476 -10.09 -3.45 -1.49
N LYS A 477 -9.18 -2.66 -0.93
CA LYS A 477 -8.12 -3.14 -0.01
C LYS A 477 -8.66 -3.89 1.21
N HIS A 478 -9.85 -3.54 1.70
CA HIS A 478 -10.45 -4.19 2.87
C HIS A 478 -10.89 -5.62 2.56
N TYR A 479 -11.31 -5.90 1.33
CA TYR A 479 -11.63 -7.26 0.90
C TYR A 479 -10.36 -8.12 0.84
N HIS A 480 -9.22 -7.58 0.37
CA HIS A 480 -7.95 -8.32 0.41
C HIS A 480 -7.51 -8.64 1.84
N TYR A 481 -7.73 -7.73 2.80
CA TYR A 481 -7.47 -7.98 4.21
C TYR A 481 -8.36 -9.11 4.75
N PHE A 482 -9.62 -9.14 4.33
CA PHE A 482 -10.57 -10.21 4.65
C PHE A 482 -10.07 -11.56 4.11
N LEU A 483 -9.67 -11.64 2.85
CA LEU A 483 -9.09 -12.87 2.26
C LEU A 483 -7.89 -13.37 3.05
N SER A 484 -6.93 -12.48 3.32
CA SER A 484 -5.70 -12.80 4.04
C SER A 484 -5.99 -13.32 5.45
N ALA A 485 -6.88 -12.64 6.18
CA ALA A 485 -7.28 -13.04 7.53
C ALA A 485 -8.04 -14.37 7.54
N GLY A 486 -8.92 -14.60 6.55
CA GLY A 486 -9.65 -15.86 6.36
C GLY A 486 -8.73 -17.06 6.18
N LEU A 487 -7.76 -16.93 5.27
CA LEU A 487 -6.78 -17.98 5.02
C LEU A 487 -5.88 -18.22 6.23
N ALA A 488 -5.42 -17.16 6.89
CA ALA A 488 -4.58 -17.28 8.08
C ALA A 488 -5.33 -17.96 9.24
N ALA A 489 -6.59 -17.59 9.48
CA ALA A 489 -7.40 -18.19 10.53
C ALA A 489 -7.70 -19.67 10.26
N ALA A 490 -8.07 -20.02 9.02
CA ALA A 490 -8.25 -21.40 8.62
C ALA A 490 -6.96 -22.22 8.82
N ALA A 491 -5.80 -21.68 8.43
CA ALA A 491 -4.51 -22.34 8.62
C ALA A 491 -4.12 -22.53 10.10
N ILE A 492 -4.53 -21.61 10.99
CA ILE A 492 -4.30 -21.71 12.44
C ILE A 492 -5.14 -22.86 13.02
N VAL A 493 -6.43 -22.91 12.69
CA VAL A 493 -7.38 -23.83 13.31
C VAL A 493 -7.31 -25.25 12.75
N VAL A 494 -7.11 -25.37 11.43
CA VAL A 494 -6.92 -26.67 10.76
C VAL A 494 -5.53 -27.24 11.04
N GLY A 495 -4.53 -26.37 11.25
CA GLY A 495 -3.12 -26.71 11.29
C GLY A 495 -2.49 -26.51 9.91
N ARG A 496 -1.30 -25.88 9.85
CA ARG A 496 -0.69 -25.44 8.58
C ARG A 496 -0.41 -26.59 7.61
N LYS A 497 -0.06 -27.77 8.13
CA LYS A 497 0.30 -28.93 7.31
C LYS A 497 -0.94 -29.53 6.67
N GLU A 498 -2.01 -29.62 7.45
CA GLU A 498 -3.32 -30.14 7.07
C GLU A 498 -4.09 -29.16 6.18
N PHE A 499 -3.84 -27.85 6.35
CA PHE A 499 -4.46 -26.79 5.55
C PHE A 499 -3.83 -26.62 4.17
N ALA A 500 -2.53 -26.89 4.02
CA ALA A 500 -1.82 -26.73 2.75
C ALA A 500 -2.54 -27.29 1.51
N PRO A 501 -3.08 -28.54 1.50
CA PRO A 501 -3.78 -29.09 0.34
C PRO A 501 -5.14 -28.41 0.04
N VAL A 502 -5.73 -27.70 0.99
CA VAL A 502 -7.03 -27.02 0.83
C VAL A 502 -6.90 -25.50 0.78
N ALA A 503 -5.68 -24.95 0.87
CA ALA A 503 -5.44 -23.51 0.91
C ALA A 503 -5.93 -22.80 -0.36
N GLU A 504 -5.68 -23.38 -1.53
CA GLU A 504 -6.11 -22.80 -2.81
C GLU A 504 -7.63 -22.91 -3.02
N PRO A 505 -8.28 -24.06 -2.76
CA PRO A 505 -9.74 -24.14 -2.67
C PRO A 505 -10.36 -23.07 -1.75
N TRP A 506 -9.82 -22.88 -0.54
CA TRP A 506 -10.28 -21.86 0.38
C TRP A 506 -10.10 -20.44 -0.17
N ARG A 507 -8.95 -20.14 -0.79
CA ARG A 507 -8.70 -18.85 -1.43
C ARG A 507 -9.76 -18.56 -2.47
N ARG A 508 -10.05 -19.53 -3.33
CA ARG A 508 -11.05 -19.39 -4.40
C ARG A 508 -12.45 -19.14 -3.85
N VAL A 509 -12.86 -19.90 -2.82
CA VAL A 509 -14.14 -19.68 -2.15
C VAL A 509 -14.24 -18.27 -1.54
N PHE A 510 -13.23 -17.82 -0.80
CA PHE A 510 -13.23 -16.46 -0.24
C PHE A 510 -13.25 -15.38 -1.31
N THR A 511 -12.53 -15.56 -2.42
CA THR A 511 -12.56 -14.64 -3.57
C THR A 511 -13.97 -14.52 -4.16
N HIS A 512 -14.68 -15.63 -4.35
CA HIS A 512 -16.06 -15.59 -4.85
C HIS A 512 -17.03 -14.94 -3.86
N ILE A 513 -16.88 -15.22 -2.56
CA ILE A 513 -17.67 -14.54 -1.52
C ILE A 513 -17.42 -13.03 -1.58
N MET A 514 -16.16 -12.59 -1.67
CA MET A 514 -15.83 -11.17 -1.81
C MET A 514 -16.42 -10.54 -3.06
N GLN A 515 -16.29 -11.19 -4.22
CA GLN A 515 -16.87 -10.70 -5.48
C GLN A 515 -18.39 -10.55 -5.39
N ALA A 516 -19.07 -11.51 -4.77
CA ALA A 516 -20.51 -11.44 -4.55
C ALA A 516 -20.89 -10.30 -3.60
N VAL A 517 -20.13 -10.07 -2.52
CA VAL A 517 -20.34 -8.93 -1.61
C VAL A 517 -20.11 -7.61 -2.35
N MET A 518 -19.05 -7.50 -3.15
CA MET A 518 -18.74 -6.31 -3.92
C MET A 518 -19.80 -5.99 -4.95
N ALA A 519 -20.31 -7.00 -5.67
CA ALA A 519 -21.38 -6.83 -6.65
C ALA A 519 -22.68 -6.32 -6.01
N GLY A 520 -22.88 -6.61 -4.72
CA GLY A 520 -24.04 -6.16 -3.96
C GLY A 520 -23.89 -4.83 -3.23
N ALA A 521 -22.67 -4.27 -3.18
CA ALA A 521 -22.44 -2.98 -2.57
C ALA A 521 -23.05 -1.87 -3.45
N PRO A 522 -23.73 -0.86 -2.87
CA PRO A 522 -24.16 0.29 -3.65
C PRO A 522 -22.92 0.95 -4.30
N PRO A 523 -23.01 1.42 -5.55
CA PRO A 523 -21.93 2.16 -6.17
C PRO A 523 -21.54 3.31 -5.25
N VAL A 524 -20.24 3.50 -5.04
CA VAL A 524 -19.73 4.63 -4.27
C VAL A 524 -20.01 5.86 -5.12
N ASP A 525 -21.12 6.56 -4.84
CA ASP A 525 -21.42 7.84 -5.48
C ASP A 525 -20.26 8.78 -5.16
N ALA A 526 -19.48 9.13 -6.19
CA ALA A 526 -18.26 9.95 -6.10
C ALA A 526 -18.52 11.41 -5.67
N GLY A 527 -19.68 11.72 -5.09
CA GLY A 527 -20.08 13.05 -4.64
C GLY A 527 -20.92 13.10 -3.36
N ALA A 528 -21.17 11.98 -2.67
CA ALA A 528 -21.97 11.96 -1.44
C ALA A 528 -21.12 11.85 -0.18
N GLU A 529 -20.37 12.91 0.16
CA GLU A 529 -19.85 13.12 1.52
C GLU A 529 -20.99 13.58 2.47
N GLN A 530 -22.06 12.79 2.58
CA GLN A 530 -23.04 12.97 3.66
C GLN A 530 -22.82 11.88 4.69
N TYR A 531 -22.00 12.20 5.70
CA TYR A 531 -21.93 11.44 6.94
C TYR A 531 -23.30 11.48 7.61
N HIS A 532 -24.05 10.37 7.55
CA HIS A 532 -25.26 10.21 8.33
C HIS A 532 -24.92 10.33 9.82
N GLN A 533 -25.50 11.34 10.48
CA GLN A 533 -25.53 11.38 11.94
C GLN A 533 -26.24 10.13 12.47
N PRO A 534 -25.76 9.51 13.56
CA PRO A 534 -26.54 8.49 14.25
C PRO A 534 -27.83 9.12 14.79
N PRO A 535 -28.97 8.39 14.77
CA PRO A 535 -30.22 8.91 15.33
C PRO A 535 -30.01 9.23 16.82
N ALA A 536 -30.48 10.41 17.22
CA ALA A 536 -30.47 10.82 18.63
C ALA A 536 -31.29 9.82 19.47
N ALA A 537 -30.70 9.40 20.59
CA ALA A 537 -31.35 8.56 21.60
C ALA A 537 -32.39 9.33 22.41
#